data_AF-A0A177H535-F1
#
_entry.id   AF-A0A177H535-F1
#
_cell.length_a   1.000
_cell.length_b   1.000
_cell.length_c   1.000
_cell.angle_alpha   90.00
_cell.angle_beta   90.00
_cell.angle_gamma   90.00
#
_symmetry.space_group_name_H-M   'P 1'
#
loop_
_entity.id
_entity.type
_entity.pdbx_description
1 polymer ?
#
loop_
_entity_poly.entity_id
_entity_poly.type
_entity_poly.pdbx_seq_one_letter_code
_entity_poly.pdbx_strand_id
1 'polypeptide(L)'
;MSKSALLRFTGRGIYCPAGEFYIDPWRPVECALLTHGHADHARPGHSRYLSTDIAAPVISHRLNNPVLETVRYGETRQIKDALVSFHPAGHIPGSAQIRIEVAGEIWVVSGDYKIENDGLTTPFEPLKCHSFISECTFGLPAFQWQPQNTIFDQINTWWAETAKAGKCCILGAYGLGKAQRLLCGLDANIGPILTHSATEATNQILRDQGFDLPKTQKIMPDTDRKAQRGALILAPPSVFGSAWAKRFGETSTGFVSGWMALRGIRRRRGFDRGFVLSDHADWPALNAAIKETGAENIYVTHGYTDIFNNWLNEQGYNSNIVKTDFTGDEAELPEEESAE
;
A
#
# COMPACT_ATOMS: atom_id res chain seq x y z
N MET A 1 7.61 33.26 22.64
CA MET A 1 7.33 32.97 21.22
C MET A 1 6.66 31.60 21.18
N SER A 2 5.50 31.47 20.55
CA SER A 2 4.85 30.15 20.36
C SER A 2 5.84 29.25 19.63
N LYS A 3 6.15 28.08 20.21
CA LYS A 3 7.02 27.08 19.58
C LYS A 3 6.32 26.64 18.30
N SER A 4 6.93 26.89 17.15
CA SER A 4 6.45 26.37 15.87
C SER A 4 6.36 24.85 15.96
N ALA A 5 5.24 24.25 15.56
CA ALA A 5 5.11 22.79 15.44
C ALA A 5 6.24 22.20 14.58
N LEU A 6 6.72 21.01 14.94
CA LEU A 6 7.80 20.29 14.24
C LEU A 6 7.44 20.03 12.77
N LEU A 7 6.20 19.59 12.52
CA LEU A 7 5.63 19.45 11.18
C LEU A 7 4.49 20.44 10.95
N ARG A 8 4.35 20.89 9.69
CA ARG A 8 3.26 21.74 9.22
C ARG A 8 2.56 21.09 8.04
N PHE A 9 1.23 21.05 8.09
CA PHE A 9 0.41 20.59 6.96
C PHE A 9 0.18 21.76 6.01
N THR A 10 0.58 21.59 4.75
CA THR A 10 0.52 22.65 3.73
C THR A 10 -0.18 22.15 2.48
N GLY A 11 -0.52 23.06 1.56
CA GLY A 11 -1.05 22.69 0.22
C GLY A 11 -0.08 21.92 -0.69
N ARG A 12 1.15 21.61 -0.23
CA ARG A 12 2.12 20.77 -0.94
C ARG A 12 2.38 19.44 -0.24
N GLY A 13 1.89 19.22 0.99
CA GLY A 13 2.22 18.05 1.81
C GLY A 13 2.65 18.40 3.23
N ILE A 14 3.24 17.41 3.90
CA ILE A 14 3.72 17.47 5.28
C ILE A 14 5.12 18.07 5.28
N TYR A 15 5.27 19.29 5.79
CA TYR A 15 6.51 20.06 5.74
C TYR A 15 7.25 20.05 7.08
N CYS A 16 8.55 19.76 7.06
CA CYS A 16 9.45 19.96 8.20
C CYS A 16 10.25 21.27 8.00
N PRO A 17 9.94 22.36 8.74
CA PRO A 17 10.67 23.62 8.60
C PRO A 17 12.15 23.52 9.00
N ALA A 18 12.47 22.73 10.03
CA ALA A 18 13.84 22.56 10.55
C ALA A 18 14.76 21.81 9.57
N GLY A 19 14.20 20.89 8.79
CA GLY A 19 14.91 20.13 7.76
C GLY A 19 14.77 20.69 6.34
N GLU A 20 13.84 21.63 6.12
CA GLU A 20 13.44 22.15 4.82
C GLU A 20 13.13 21.05 3.79
N PHE A 21 12.39 20.03 4.22
CA PHE A 21 11.93 18.94 3.36
C PHE A 21 10.44 18.67 3.55
N TYR A 22 9.86 17.97 2.59
CA TYR A 22 8.49 17.47 2.65
C TYR A 22 8.47 15.96 2.69
N ILE A 23 7.45 15.40 3.33
CA ILE A 23 7.14 13.97 3.31
C ILE A 23 5.95 13.74 2.38
N ASP A 24 6.14 12.81 1.44
CA ASP A 24 5.18 12.44 0.39
C ASP A 24 4.45 13.66 -0.24
N PRO A 25 5.19 14.65 -0.77
CA PRO A 25 4.59 15.89 -1.25
C PRO A 25 3.72 15.70 -2.50
N TRP A 26 2.61 16.43 -2.56
CA TRP A 26 1.63 16.36 -3.66
C TRP A 26 2.05 17.17 -4.88
N ARG A 27 2.95 18.15 -4.68
CA ARG A 27 3.40 19.12 -5.68
C ARG A 27 4.93 19.19 -5.69
N PRO A 28 5.56 19.65 -6.79
CA PRO A 28 7.01 19.90 -6.86
C PRO A 28 7.57 20.64 -5.64
N VAL A 29 8.67 20.14 -5.08
CA VAL A 29 9.41 20.69 -3.94
C VAL A 29 10.91 20.41 -4.13
N GLU A 30 11.75 21.06 -3.34
CA GLU A 30 13.19 20.84 -3.42
C GLU A 30 13.62 19.47 -2.89
N CYS A 31 13.11 19.06 -1.73
CA CYS A 31 13.52 17.82 -1.06
C CYS A 31 12.30 17.02 -0.62
N ALA A 32 12.10 15.84 -1.21
CA ALA A 32 11.00 14.94 -0.91
C ALA A 32 11.52 13.67 -0.22
N LEU A 33 11.02 13.38 0.98
CA LEU A 33 11.22 12.10 1.64
C LEU A 33 10.00 11.22 1.35
N LEU A 34 10.25 10.03 0.81
CA LEU A 34 9.21 9.12 0.37
C LEU A 34 9.03 7.97 1.35
N THR A 35 7.83 7.80 1.90
CA THR A 35 7.51 6.65 2.77
C THR A 35 7.56 5.35 1.97
N HIS A 36 7.05 5.33 0.73
CA HIS A 36 7.04 4.14 -0.11
C HIS A 36 6.80 4.46 -1.60
N GLY A 37 6.73 3.41 -2.44
CA GLY A 37 6.71 3.49 -3.90
C GLY A 37 5.33 3.48 -4.60
N HIS A 38 4.22 3.70 -3.89
CA HIS A 38 2.92 3.90 -4.57
C HIS A 38 2.81 5.27 -5.22
N ALA A 39 1.88 5.39 -6.18
CA ALA A 39 1.79 6.53 -7.09
C ALA A 39 1.38 7.84 -6.40
N ASP A 40 0.56 7.73 -5.36
CA ASP A 40 0.01 8.84 -4.59
C ASP A 40 0.99 9.38 -3.55
N HIS A 41 2.06 8.63 -3.25
CA HIS A 41 3.17 9.04 -2.38
C HIS A 41 4.43 9.43 -3.18
N ALA A 42 4.89 8.56 -4.08
CA ALA A 42 6.05 8.79 -4.93
C ALA A 42 5.66 9.55 -6.21
N ARG A 43 5.51 10.88 -6.10
CA ARG A 43 5.11 11.77 -7.20
C ARG A 43 6.31 12.39 -7.94
N PRO A 44 6.19 12.66 -9.25
CA PRO A 44 7.27 13.25 -10.04
C PRO A 44 7.42 14.77 -9.80
N GLY A 45 8.57 15.30 -10.21
CA GLY A 45 8.82 16.74 -10.30
C GLY A 45 9.51 17.38 -9.10
N HIS A 46 9.99 16.60 -8.12
CA HIS A 46 10.82 17.12 -7.03
C HIS A 46 12.30 17.18 -7.46
N SER A 47 13.08 18.11 -6.90
CA SER A 47 14.50 18.28 -7.29
C SER A 47 15.37 17.11 -6.84
N ARG A 48 15.14 16.62 -5.61
CA ARG A 48 15.76 15.40 -5.06
C ARG A 48 14.82 14.62 -4.16
N TYR A 49 15.08 13.32 -4.08
CA TYR A 49 14.30 12.35 -3.34
C TYR A 49 15.17 11.61 -2.32
N LEU A 50 14.58 11.21 -1.20
CA LEU A 50 15.18 10.30 -0.22
C LEU A 50 14.17 9.19 0.11
N SER A 51 14.57 7.93 -0.01
CA SER A 51 13.76 6.77 0.38
C SER A 51 14.61 5.69 1.03
N THR A 52 13.97 4.60 1.45
CA THR A 52 14.72 3.39 1.78
C THR A 52 15.46 2.84 0.55
N ASP A 53 16.58 2.17 0.78
CA ASP A 53 17.31 1.42 -0.24
C ASP A 53 16.46 0.30 -0.88
N ILE A 54 15.54 -0.28 -0.11
CA ILE A 54 14.61 -1.32 -0.58
C ILE A 54 13.53 -0.74 -1.51
N ALA A 55 12.94 0.42 -1.21
CA ALA A 55 11.92 1.02 -2.06
C ALA A 55 12.51 1.67 -3.33
N ALA A 56 13.81 1.99 -3.31
CA ALA A 56 14.45 2.82 -4.32
C ALA A 56 14.35 2.27 -5.76
N PRO A 57 14.55 0.97 -6.05
CA PRO A 57 14.45 0.47 -7.43
C PRO A 57 13.04 0.61 -8.02
N VAL A 58 11.99 0.40 -7.21
CA VAL A 58 10.61 0.58 -7.67
C VAL A 58 10.28 2.07 -7.86
N ILE A 59 10.75 2.94 -6.94
CA ILE A 59 10.62 4.39 -7.08
C ILE A 59 11.33 4.88 -8.34
N SER A 60 12.56 4.43 -8.60
CA SER A 60 13.31 4.78 -9.81
C SER A 60 12.62 4.31 -11.08
N HIS A 61 12.05 3.10 -11.09
CA HIS A 61 11.25 2.64 -12.22
C HIS A 61 10.03 3.54 -12.46
N ARG A 62 9.28 3.88 -11.40
CA ARG A 62 8.07 4.70 -11.48
C ARG A 62 8.34 6.13 -11.91
N LEU A 63 9.40 6.73 -11.38
CA LEU A 63 9.74 8.14 -11.57
C LEU A 63 10.76 8.39 -12.69
N ASN A 64 11.09 7.35 -13.47
CA ASN A 64 12.04 7.39 -14.57
C ASN A 64 13.44 7.89 -14.13
N ASN A 65 14.03 7.17 -13.17
CA ASN A 65 15.38 7.40 -12.62
C ASN A 65 15.60 8.84 -12.13
N PRO A 66 14.87 9.29 -11.09
CA PRO A 66 15.05 10.61 -10.52
C PRO A 66 16.38 10.70 -9.75
N VAL A 67 16.75 11.91 -9.29
CA VAL A 67 17.83 12.09 -8.32
C VAL A 67 17.36 11.56 -6.97
N LEU A 68 17.70 10.30 -6.68
CA LEU A 68 17.26 9.56 -5.51
C LEU A 68 18.44 9.14 -4.64
N GLU A 69 18.43 9.61 -3.40
CA GLU A 69 19.29 9.12 -2.32
C GLU A 69 18.58 8.02 -1.54
N THR A 70 19.37 7.12 -0.95
CA THR A 70 18.86 6.00 -0.18
C THR A 70 19.40 6.00 1.24
N VAL A 71 18.60 5.52 2.19
CA VAL A 71 18.96 5.30 3.59
C VAL A 71 18.52 3.90 4.01
N ARG A 72 19.28 3.22 4.87
CA ARG A 72 18.86 1.92 5.43
C ARG A 72 17.91 2.13 6.59
N TYR A 73 17.07 1.13 6.88
CA TYR A 73 16.25 1.17 8.09
C TYR A 73 17.09 1.40 9.35
N GLY A 74 16.62 2.27 10.23
CA GLY A 74 17.29 2.64 11.49
C GLY A 74 18.53 3.55 11.33
N GLU A 75 19.04 3.75 10.11
CA GLU A 75 20.13 4.71 9.88
C GLU A 75 19.61 6.14 10.12
N THR A 76 20.29 6.87 11.00
CA THR A 76 19.95 8.25 11.31
C THR A 76 20.73 9.19 10.40
N ARG A 77 20.02 10.12 9.75
CA ARG A 77 20.60 11.20 8.95
C ARG A 77 20.26 12.57 9.52
N GLN A 78 21.28 13.40 9.64
CA GLN A 78 21.09 14.83 9.92
C GLN A 78 20.72 15.55 8.63
N ILE A 79 19.53 16.15 8.58
CA ILE A 79 19.10 17.05 7.50
C ILE A 79 18.84 18.41 8.12
N LYS A 80 19.79 19.34 7.93
CA LYS A 80 19.81 20.65 8.61
C LYS A 80 19.68 20.48 10.12
N ASP A 81 18.62 20.99 10.75
CA ASP A 81 18.40 20.90 12.20
C ASP A 81 17.57 19.68 12.63
N ALA A 82 17.15 18.84 11.68
CA ALA A 82 16.34 17.64 11.93
C ALA A 82 17.16 16.34 11.84
N LEU A 83 17.00 15.48 12.84
CA LEU A 83 17.45 14.08 12.78
C LEU A 83 16.34 13.23 12.18
N VAL A 84 16.63 12.51 11.11
CA VAL A 84 15.66 11.70 10.37
C VAL A 84 16.10 10.24 10.29
N SER A 85 15.18 9.31 10.53
CA SER A 85 15.41 7.89 10.29
C SER A 85 14.15 7.23 9.70
N PHE A 86 14.37 6.17 8.92
CA PHE A 86 13.31 5.40 8.28
C PHE A 86 13.19 4.05 8.99
N HIS A 87 11.96 3.60 9.23
CA HIS A 87 11.68 2.37 9.98
C HIS A 87 10.61 1.55 9.28
N PRO A 88 10.62 0.22 9.36
CA PRO A 88 9.65 -0.62 8.66
C PRO A 88 8.17 -0.26 8.95
N ALA A 89 7.37 -0.14 7.89
CA ALA A 89 5.91 0.07 7.99
C ALA A 89 5.08 -1.20 7.67
N GLY A 90 5.68 -2.27 7.15
CA GLY A 90 4.98 -3.53 6.84
C GLY A 90 3.93 -3.47 5.71
N HIS A 91 3.83 -2.34 4.99
CA HIS A 91 2.83 -2.15 3.93
C HIS A 91 3.24 -2.82 2.61
N ILE A 92 4.38 -2.41 2.04
CA ILE A 92 4.97 -2.99 0.83
C ILE A 92 6.49 -3.13 0.98
N PRO A 93 7.20 -3.89 0.12
CA PRO A 93 8.66 -3.96 0.18
C PRO A 93 9.32 -2.57 0.20
N GLY A 94 10.02 -2.27 1.29
CA GLY A 94 10.69 -0.98 1.50
C GLY A 94 9.84 0.15 2.07
N SER A 95 8.54 -0.06 2.33
CA SER A 95 7.69 0.95 2.96
C SER A 95 8.16 1.31 4.36
N ALA A 96 8.19 2.60 4.65
CA ALA A 96 8.78 3.13 5.87
C ALA A 96 7.90 4.15 6.59
N GLN A 97 7.90 4.05 7.91
CA GLN A 97 7.60 5.16 8.80
C GLN A 97 8.82 6.09 8.81
N ILE A 98 8.58 7.41 8.81
CA ILE A 98 9.63 8.41 8.87
C ILE A 98 9.60 9.06 10.26
N ARG A 99 10.63 8.77 11.06
CA ARG A 99 10.87 9.37 12.37
C ARG A 99 11.68 10.64 12.22
N ILE A 100 11.23 11.71 12.86
CA ILE A 100 11.85 13.03 12.78
C ILE A 100 11.99 13.57 14.19
N GLU A 101 13.20 13.96 14.55
CA GLU A 101 13.51 14.55 15.84
C GLU A 101 14.12 15.94 15.69
N VAL A 102 13.56 16.91 16.42
CA VAL A 102 14.06 18.28 16.47
C VAL A 102 14.03 18.74 17.92
N ALA A 103 15.21 19.06 18.47
CA ALA A 103 15.36 19.53 19.86
C ALA A 103 14.66 18.61 20.90
N GLY A 104 14.78 17.29 20.72
CA GLY A 104 14.21 16.26 21.59
C GLY A 104 12.72 15.96 21.38
N GLU A 105 12.01 16.75 20.56
CA GLU A 105 10.63 16.45 20.17
C GLU A 105 10.63 15.49 18.97
N ILE A 106 9.81 14.44 19.02
CA ILE A 106 9.80 13.33 18.05
C ILE A 106 8.42 13.22 17.43
N TRP A 107 8.36 13.32 16.11
CA TRP A 107 7.18 13.03 15.31
C TRP A 107 7.47 11.82 14.42
N VAL A 108 6.45 11.00 14.20
CA VAL A 108 6.53 9.87 13.26
C VAL A 108 5.39 10.01 12.24
N VAL A 109 5.74 9.98 10.96
CA VAL A 109 4.79 9.85 9.85
C VAL A 109 4.74 8.38 9.46
N SER A 110 3.60 7.73 9.60
CA SER A 110 3.48 6.29 9.37
C SER A 110 3.68 5.90 7.90
N GLY A 111 3.28 6.78 6.98
CA GLY A 111 2.91 6.36 5.62
C GLY A 111 1.73 5.39 5.67
N ASP A 112 1.58 4.58 4.63
CA ASP A 112 0.69 3.42 4.67
C ASP A 112 1.38 2.29 5.44
N TYR A 113 0.64 1.57 6.27
CA TYR A 113 1.23 0.57 7.15
C TYR A 113 0.30 -0.60 7.45
N LYS A 114 0.90 -1.76 7.73
CA LYS A 114 0.22 -2.95 8.24
C LYS A 114 1.09 -3.61 9.29
N ILE A 115 0.49 -4.01 10.41
CA ILE A 115 1.21 -4.66 11.51
C ILE A 115 1.27 -6.19 11.39
N GLU A 116 0.44 -6.80 10.54
CA GLU A 116 0.51 -8.22 10.23
C GLU A 116 1.81 -8.53 9.48
N ASN A 117 2.61 -9.46 10.00
CA ASN A 117 3.76 -10.00 9.29
C ASN A 117 3.28 -10.95 8.18
N ASP A 118 3.35 -10.48 6.94
CA ASP A 118 2.90 -11.24 5.77
C ASP A 118 3.97 -12.17 5.18
N GLY A 119 5.21 -12.13 5.70
CA GLY A 119 6.34 -12.90 5.19
C GLY A 119 6.97 -12.34 3.92
N LEU A 120 6.45 -11.25 3.36
CA LEU A 120 7.00 -10.56 2.19
C LEU A 120 7.71 -9.26 2.59
N THR A 121 7.11 -8.49 3.49
CA THR A 121 7.59 -7.18 3.91
C THR A 121 8.44 -7.28 5.18
N THR A 122 9.33 -6.31 5.40
CA THR A 122 9.98 -6.17 6.70
C THR A 122 8.89 -5.85 7.74
N PRO A 123 8.76 -6.63 8.84
CA PRO A 123 7.67 -6.44 9.81
C PRO A 123 7.65 -5.03 10.37
N PHE A 124 6.45 -4.48 10.58
CA PHE A 124 6.22 -3.18 11.19
C PHE A 124 7.01 -3.02 12.50
N GLU A 125 7.69 -1.89 12.65
CA GLU A 125 8.46 -1.54 13.85
C GLU A 125 7.71 -0.49 14.69
N PRO A 126 7.23 -0.81 15.90
CA PRO A 126 6.57 0.20 16.73
C PRO A 126 7.55 1.27 17.22
N LEU A 127 7.21 2.55 17.02
CA LEU A 127 8.08 3.68 17.38
C LEU A 127 7.48 4.56 18.47
N LYS A 128 8.27 4.81 19.53
CA LYS A 128 7.92 5.81 20.55
C LYS A 128 8.04 7.23 19.99
N CYS A 129 6.98 8.03 20.14
CA CYS A 129 6.97 9.40 19.68
C CYS A 129 6.01 10.29 20.49
N HIS A 130 6.12 11.60 20.32
CA HIS A 130 5.24 12.59 20.95
C HIS A 130 4.01 12.89 20.09
N SER A 131 4.13 12.71 18.78
CA SER A 131 3.08 12.93 17.79
C SER A 131 3.18 11.89 16.69
N PHE A 132 2.04 11.27 16.37
CA PHE A 132 1.95 10.23 15.34
C PHE A 132 0.97 10.67 14.25
N ILE A 133 1.45 10.72 13.01
CA ILE A 133 0.60 10.91 11.84
C ILE A 133 0.31 9.52 11.27
N SER A 134 -0.96 9.14 11.28
CA SER A 134 -1.44 7.81 10.90
C SER A 134 -2.33 7.90 9.66
N GLU A 135 -2.17 6.98 8.71
CA GLU A 135 -3.26 6.66 7.81
C GLU A 135 -4.46 6.06 8.58
N CYS A 136 -5.66 6.12 8.01
CA CYS A 136 -6.80 5.37 8.52
C CYS A 136 -7.73 4.90 7.39
N THR A 137 -7.12 4.32 6.35
CA THR A 137 -7.83 3.73 5.20
C THR A 137 -9.01 2.91 5.69
N PHE A 138 -8.78 1.99 6.62
CA PHE A 138 -9.80 1.12 7.19
C PHE A 138 -10.22 1.52 8.61
N GLY A 139 -10.35 2.83 8.85
CA GLY A 139 -10.75 3.45 10.11
C GLY A 139 -12.22 3.28 10.52
N LEU A 140 -12.87 2.14 10.20
CA LEU A 140 -14.19 1.78 10.75
C LEU A 140 -14.12 0.47 11.54
N PRO A 141 -14.89 0.34 12.65
CA PRO A 141 -14.97 -0.91 13.41
C PRO A 141 -15.40 -2.15 12.60
N ALA A 142 -16.03 -1.93 11.44
CA ALA A 142 -16.46 -2.98 10.52
C ALA A 142 -15.29 -3.66 9.78
N PHE A 143 -14.11 -3.04 9.72
CA PHE A 143 -12.92 -3.66 9.15
C PHE A 143 -12.17 -4.42 10.22
N GLN A 144 -12.18 -5.73 10.08
CA GLN A 144 -11.46 -6.67 10.92
C GLN A 144 -10.93 -7.77 10.02
N TRP A 145 -9.62 -7.86 9.89
CA TRP A 145 -8.97 -8.80 9.00
C TRP A 145 -9.07 -10.21 9.56
N GLN A 146 -9.38 -11.15 8.67
CA GLN A 146 -9.19 -12.56 8.95
C GLN A 146 -7.71 -12.91 8.78
N PRO A 147 -7.21 -13.98 9.42
CA PRO A 147 -5.85 -14.46 9.16
C PRO A 147 -5.62 -14.69 7.67
N GLN A 148 -4.53 -14.16 7.11
CA GLN A 148 -4.29 -14.20 5.66
C GLN A 148 -4.37 -15.61 5.03
N ASN A 149 -3.96 -16.66 5.77
CA ASN A 149 -4.05 -18.05 5.30
C ASN A 149 -5.49 -18.47 4.99
N THR A 150 -6.46 -17.99 5.78
CA THR A 150 -7.89 -18.23 5.51
C THR A 150 -8.30 -17.67 4.15
N ILE A 151 -7.76 -16.50 3.78
CA ILE A 151 -8.06 -15.85 2.50
C ILE A 151 -7.34 -16.55 1.36
N PHE A 152 -6.09 -16.97 1.55
CA PHE A 152 -5.36 -17.76 0.56
C PHE A 152 -6.03 -19.11 0.29
N ASP A 153 -6.53 -19.80 1.32
CA ASP A 153 -7.30 -21.04 1.16
C ASP A 153 -8.57 -20.83 0.32
N GLN A 154 -9.28 -19.70 0.52
CA GLN A 154 -10.44 -19.33 -0.29
C GLN A 154 -10.06 -19.06 -1.76
N ILE A 155 -8.96 -18.34 -1.99
CA ILE A 155 -8.46 -18.03 -3.34
C ILE A 155 -8.04 -19.32 -4.05
N ASN A 156 -7.25 -20.17 -3.40
CA ASN A 156 -6.75 -21.42 -3.96
C ASN A 156 -7.89 -22.43 -4.21
N THR A 157 -8.90 -22.49 -3.33
CA THR A 157 -10.10 -23.30 -3.55
C THR A 157 -10.86 -22.83 -4.79
N TRP A 158 -11.13 -21.52 -4.89
CA TRP A 158 -11.80 -20.94 -6.06
C TRP A 158 -11.02 -21.17 -7.35
N TRP A 159 -9.69 -21.03 -7.32
CA TRP A 159 -8.84 -21.29 -8.46
C TRP A 159 -8.90 -22.76 -8.89
N ALA A 160 -8.77 -23.71 -7.94
CA ALA A 160 -8.84 -25.13 -8.23
C ALA A 160 -10.19 -25.56 -8.83
N GLU A 161 -11.31 -25.02 -8.32
CA GLU A 161 -12.64 -25.26 -8.87
C GLU A 161 -12.78 -24.71 -10.30
N THR A 162 -12.31 -23.48 -10.53
CA THR A 162 -12.34 -22.84 -11.85
C THR A 162 -11.48 -23.57 -12.87
N ALA A 163 -10.29 -24.02 -12.44
CA ALA A 163 -9.37 -24.78 -13.27
C ALA A 163 -9.94 -26.16 -13.66
N LYS A 164 -10.59 -26.87 -12.72
CA LYS A 164 -11.32 -28.13 -13.01
C LYS A 164 -12.44 -27.93 -14.03
N ALA A 165 -13.09 -26.77 -14.04
CA ALA A 165 -14.09 -26.39 -15.05
C ALA A 165 -13.47 -25.98 -16.40
N GLY A 166 -12.15 -26.02 -16.55
CA GLY A 166 -11.44 -25.68 -17.79
C GLY A 166 -11.45 -24.18 -18.12
N LYS A 167 -11.67 -23.32 -17.11
CA LYS A 167 -11.73 -21.86 -17.21
C LYS A 167 -10.48 -21.22 -16.59
N CYS A 168 -10.26 -19.95 -16.87
CA CYS A 168 -9.19 -19.16 -16.22
C CYS A 168 -9.75 -18.32 -15.08
N CYS A 169 -8.93 -18.03 -14.07
CA CYS A 169 -9.19 -17.00 -13.08
C CYS A 169 -8.52 -15.69 -13.51
N ILE A 170 -9.23 -14.56 -13.46
CA ILE A 170 -8.61 -13.23 -13.48
C ILE A 170 -8.76 -12.66 -12.07
N LEU A 171 -7.64 -12.53 -11.36
CA LEU A 171 -7.57 -12.01 -10.01
C LEU A 171 -6.99 -10.60 -10.02
N GLY A 172 -7.82 -9.63 -9.65
CA GLY A 172 -7.50 -8.22 -9.65
C GLY A 172 -6.85 -7.79 -8.34
N ALA A 173 -5.67 -7.18 -8.44
CA ALA A 173 -4.94 -6.62 -7.31
C ALA A 173 -3.99 -5.50 -7.76
N TYR A 174 -3.60 -4.62 -6.85
CA TYR A 174 -2.60 -3.60 -7.14
C TYR A 174 -1.23 -4.21 -7.47
N GLY A 175 -0.52 -3.61 -8.43
CA GLY A 175 0.69 -4.19 -9.03
C GLY A 175 1.94 -4.16 -8.15
N LEU A 176 1.94 -3.39 -7.05
CA LEU A 176 3.03 -3.29 -6.07
C LEU A 176 2.49 -3.54 -4.65
N GLY A 177 3.05 -4.50 -3.93
CA GLY A 177 2.56 -4.98 -2.63
C GLY A 177 1.62 -6.16 -2.80
N LYS A 178 0.34 -5.85 -3.01
CA LYS A 178 -0.77 -6.81 -3.00
C LYS A 178 -0.59 -7.96 -3.98
N ALA A 179 -0.18 -7.68 -5.22
CA ALA A 179 0.11 -8.73 -6.20
C ALA A 179 1.24 -9.68 -5.76
N GLN A 180 2.30 -9.16 -5.14
CA GLN A 180 3.41 -10.00 -4.68
C GLN A 180 3.05 -10.80 -3.44
N ARG A 181 2.29 -10.21 -2.51
CA ARG A 181 1.75 -10.92 -1.35
C ARG A 181 0.83 -12.07 -1.78
N LEU A 182 -0.01 -11.82 -2.79
CA LEU A 182 -0.83 -12.87 -3.40
C LEU A 182 0.03 -13.97 -4.01
N LEU A 183 1.06 -13.62 -4.78
CA LEU A 183 1.96 -14.63 -5.37
C LEU A 183 2.52 -15.58 -4.32
N CYS A 184 2.98 -15.07 -3.18
CA CYS A 184 3.50 -15.89 -2.08
C CYS A 184 2.46 -16.83 -1.45
N GLY A 185 1.17 -16.50 -1.53
CA GLY A 185 0.07 -17.31 -0.96
C GLY A 185 -0.63 -18.25 -1.96
N LEU A 186 -0.29 -18.19 -3.24
CA LEU A 186 -0.90 -19.04 -4.27
C LEU A 186 -0.24 -20.43 -4.34
N ASP A 187 -1.05 -21.48 -4.46
CA ASP A 187 -0.56 -22.84 -4.68
C ASP A 187 -0.29 -23.09 -6.17
N ALA A 188 0.96 -22.93 -6.58
CA ALA A 188 1.40 -23.12 -7.96
C ALA A 188 1.21 -24.55 -8.52
N ASN A 189 0.84 -25.54 -7.68
CA ASN A 189 0.51 -26.89 -8.16
C ASN A 189 -0.88 -26.97 -8.82
N ILE A 190 -1.75 -25.98 -8.58
CA ILE A 190 -3.10 -25.94 -9.17
C ILE A 190 -3.02 -25.70 -10.69
N GLY A 191 -2.11 -24.83 -11.12
CA GLY A 191 -1.95 -24.47 -12.52
C GLY A 191 -0.93 -23.35 -12.72
N PRO A 192 -0.75 -22.88 -13.97
CA PRO A 192 0.18 -21.81 -14.26
C PRO A 192 -0.33 -20.46 -13.72
N ILE A 193 0.61 -19.66 -13.21
CA ILE A 193 0.35 -18.28 -12.77
C ILE A 193 0.86 -17.33 -13.84
N LEU A 194 -0.05 -16.55 -14.42
CA LEU A 194 0.23 -15.56 -15.45
C LEU A 194 0.12 -14.16 -14.86
N THR A 195 0.92 -13.23 -15.37
CA THR A 195 0.95 -11.84 -14.89
C THR A 195 0.77 -10.85 -16.03
N HIS A 196 -0.02 -9.81 -15.77
CA HIS A 196 -0.05 -8.63 -16.62
C HIS A 196 1.31 -7.94 -16.65
N SER A 197 1.66 -7.27 -17.76
CA SER A 197 2.96 -6.64 -17.95
C SER A 197 3.35 -5.65 -16.85
N ALA A 198 2.39 -4.85 -16.38
CA ALA A 198 2.58 -3.89 -15.29
C ALA A 198 2.94 -4.57 -13.96
N THR A 199 2.25 -5.67 -13.63
CA THR A 199 2.54 -6.45 -12.42
C THR A 199 3.90 -7.14 -12.53
N GLU A 200 4.20 -7.70 -13.70
CA GLU A 200 5.46 -8.42 -13.92
C GLU A 200 6.69 -7.49 -13.87
N ALA A 201 6.56 -6.24 -14.33
CA ALA A 201 7.64 -5.27 -14.22
C ALA A 201 8.08 -5.08 -12.76
N THR A 202 7.12 -4.91 -11.84
CA THR A 202 7.40 -4.82 -10.40
C THR A 202 7.91 -6.13 -9.81
N ASN A 203 7.36 -7.27 -10.22
CA ASN A 203 7.85 -8.59 -9.78
C ASN A 203 9.33 -8.77 -10.15
N GLN A 204 9.72 -8.40 -11.38
CA GLN A 204 11.09 -8.55 -11.83
C GLN A 204 12.04 -7.67 -11.01
N ILE A 205 11.68 -6.42 -10.75
CA ILE A 205 12.47 -5.52 -9.89
C ILE A 205 12.71 -6.14 -8.52
N LEU A 206 11.66 -6.68 -7.90
CA LEU A 206 11.77 -7.30 -6.58
C LEU A 206 12.60 -8.59 -6.61
N ARG A 207 12.44 -9.43 -7.65
CA ARG A 207 13.31 -10.62 -7.81
C ARG A 207 14.78 -10.23 -8.01
N ASP A 208 15.06 -9.18 -8.77
CA ASP A 208 16.42 -8.66 -8.98
C ASP A 208 17.04 -8.11 -7.68
N GLN A 209 16.20 -7.66 -6.73
CA GLN A 209 16.60 -7.29 -5.37
C GLN A 209 16.77 -8.50 -4.43
N GLY A 210 16.45 -9.71 -4.87
CA GLY A 210 16.59 -10.95 -4.09
C GLY A 210 15.35 -11.40 -3.33
N PHE A 211 14.16 -10.81 -3.57
CA PHE A 211 12.91 -11.32 -3.02
C PHE A 211 12.54 -12.68 -3.65
N ASP A 212 12.23 -13.66 -2.82
CA ASP A 212 11.81 -15.00 -3.26
C ASP A 212 10.34 -15.01 -3.71
N LEU A 213 10.07 -14.38 -4.85
CA LEU A 213 8.74 -14.36 -5.46
C LEU A 213 8.56 -15.57 -6.38
N PRO A 214 7.45 -16.33 -6.24
CA PRO A 214 7.14 -17.45 -7.13
C PRO A 214 7.24 -17.09 -8.61
N LYS A 215 7.67 -18.05 -9.42
CA LYS A 215 7.82 -17.86 -10.87
C LYS A 215 6.45 -17.64 -11.53
N THR A 216 6.42 -16.68 -12.44
CA THR A 216 5.22 -16.29 -13.20
C THR A 216 5.51 -16.28 -14.69
N GLN A 217 4.47 -16.45 -15.49
CA GLN A 217 4.53 -16.25 -16.94
C GLN A 217 3.99 -14.88 -17.31
N LYS A 218 4.86 -14.00 -17.81
CA LYS A 218 4.44 -12.72 -18.37
C LYS A 218 3.52 -12.93 -19.57
N ILE A 219 2.38 -12.26 -19.58
CA ILE A 219 1.49 -12.24 -20.74
C ILE A 219 2.07 -11.32 -21.81
N MET A 220 2.42 -11.90 -22.96
CA MET A 220 2.93 -11.22 -24.15
C MET A 220 1.81 -10.98 -25.18
N PRO A 221 1.99 -10.08 -26.17
CA PRO A 221 0.98 -9.83 -27.20
C PRO A 221 0.57 -11.07 -27.99
N ASP A 222 1.52 -11.97 -28.23
CA ASP A 222 1.44 -13.23 -28.97
C ASP A 222 1.09 -14.45 -28.10
N THR A 223 0.94 -14.29 -26.77
CA THR A 223 0.48 -15.36 -25.89
C THR A 223 -0.87 -15.89 -26.38
N ASP A 224 -0.96 -17.20 -26.61
CA ASP A 224 -2.24 -17.87 -26.89
C ASP A 224 -3.06 -17.94 -25.60
N ARG A 225 -3.84 -16.87 -25.37
CA ARG A 225 -4.68 -16.68 -24.18
C ARG A 225 -5.81 -17.70 -24.07
N LYS A 226 -6.29 -18.26 -25.18
CA LYS A 226 -7.36 -19.27 -25.17
C LYS A 226 -6.82 -20.65 -24.78
N ALA A 227 -5.52 -20.89 -24.97
CA ALA A 227 -4.85 -22.10 -24.53
C ALA A 227 -4.52 -22.12 -23.02
N GLN A 228 -4.66 -21.00 -22.30
CA GLN A 228 -4.29 -20.88 -20.88
C GLN A 228 -5.34 -21.44 -19.91
N ARG A 229 -6.02 -22.53 -20.28
CA ARG A 229 -7.07 -23.13 -19.44
C ARG A 229 -6.49 -23.55 -18.08
N GLY A 230 -7.20 -23.21 -17.01
CA GLY A 230 -6.77 -23.48 -15.64
C GLY A 230 -5.74 -22.51 -15.07
N ALA A 231 -5.30 -21.50 -15.85
CA ALA A 231 -4.41 -20.46 -15.34
C ALA A 231 -5.09 -19.52 -14.34
N LEU A 232 -4.30 -19.00 -13.42
CA LEU A 232 -4.64 -17.79 -12.67
C LEU A 232 -3.86 -16.61 -13.22
N ILE A 233 -4.57 -15.57 -13.63
CA ILE A 233 -4.03 -14.32 -14.15
C ILE A 233 -4.08 -13.27 -13.05
N LEU A 234 -2.93 -12.79 -12.59
CA LEU A 234 -2.82 -11.59 -11.76
C LEU A 234 -2.72 -10.36 -12.66
N ALA A 235 -3.64 -9.41 -12.46
CA ALA A 235 -3.66 -8.19 -13.25
C ALA A 235 -4.18 -6.98 -12.44
N PRO A 236 -3.84 -5.75 -12.87
CA PRO A 236 -4.45 -4.55 -12.32
C PRO A 236 -5.98 -4.55 -12.50
N PRO A 237 -6.75 -3.96 -11.57
CA PRO A 237 -8.21 -3.95 -11.66
C PRO A 237 -8.75 -3.25 -12.92
N SER A 238 -8.00 -2.31 -13.49
CA SER A 238 -8.37 -1.60 -14.73
C SER A 238 -8.54 -2.50 -15.96
N VAL A 239 -8.07 -3.76 -15.90
CA VAL A 239 -8.25 -4.70 -17.03
C VAL A 239 -9.63 -5.36 -17.04
N PHE A 240 -10.40 -5.29 -15.95
CA PHE A 240 -11.72 -5.91 -15.88
C PHE A 240 -12.67 -5.29 -16.92
N GLY A 241 -13.49 -6.13 -17.57
CA GLY A 241 -14.41 -5.70 -18.64
C GLY A 241 -13.74 -5.33 -19.98
N SER A 242 -12.41 -5.16 -20.01
CA SER A 242 -11.68 -4.72 -21.19
C SER A 242 -11.64 -5.78 -22.32
N ALA A 243 -11.36 -5.32 -23.55
CA ALA A 243 -11.09 -6.23 -24.68
C ALA A 243 -9.88 -7.15 -24.41
N TRP A 244 -8.93 -6.70 -23.57
CA TRP A 244 -7.78 -7.50 -23.16
C TRP A 244 -8.21 -8.74 -22.36
N ALA A 245 -9.12 -8.57 -21.40
CA ALA A 245 -9.64 -9.67 -20.56
C ALA A 245 -10.49 -10.65 -21.38
N LYS A 246 -11.32 -10.14 -22.32
CA LYS A 246 -12.17 -10.96 -23.19
C LYS A 246 -11.39 -11.97 -24.07
N ARG A 247 -10.11 -11.72 -24.35
CA ARG A 247 -9.26 -12.64 -25.14
C ARG A 247 -8.96 -13.97 -24.44
N PHE A 248 -9.18 -14.08 -23.13
CA PHE A 248 -9.05 -15.33 -22.37
C PHE A 248 -10.27 -16.26 -22.50
N GLY A 249 -11.34 -15.83 -23.17
CA GLY A 249 -12.56 -16.63 -23.32
C GLY A 249 -13.40 -16.60 -22.05
N GLU A 250 -13.92 -17.77 -21.65
CA GLU A 250 -14.67 -17.88 -20.39
C GLU A 250 -13.72 -17.81 -19.19
N THR A 251 -13.91 -16.79 -18.36
CA THR A 251 -13.12 -16.54 -17.15
C THR A 251 -14.01 -16.39 -15.93
N SER A 252 -13.50 -16.78 -14.75
CA SER A 252 -14.05 -16.31 -13.49
C SER A 252 -13.23 -15.13 -12.97
N THR A 253 -13.89 -14.11 -12.44
CA THR A 253 -13.26 -12.88 -11.94
C THR A 253 -13.28 -12.82 -10.43
N GLY A 254 -12.13 -12.48 -9.84
CA GLY A 254 -11.97 -12.24 -8.41
C GLY A 254 -11.31 -10.89 -8.18
N PHE A 255 -11.71 -10.17 -7.14
CA PHE A 255 -11.05 -8.93 -6.73
C PHE A 255 -10.59 -9.01 -5.29
N VAL A 256 -9.35 -8.58 -5.04
CA VAL A 256 -8.71 -8.59 -3.72
C VAL A 256 -8.60 -7.16 -3.22
N SER A 257 -9.31 -6.84 -2.15
CA SER A 257 -9.26 -5.53 -1.50
C SER A 257 -9.91 -5.60 -0.12
N GLY A 258 -9.43 -4.80 0.84
CA GLY A 258 -10.07 -4.68 2.16
C GLY A 258 -11.53 -4.24 2.07
N TRP A 259 -11.89 -3.48 1.03
CA TRP A 259 -13.26 -3.04 0.76
C TRP A 259 -14.25 -4.16 0.45
N MET A 260 -13.78 -5.37 0.14
CA MET A 260 -14.65 -6.53 -0.03
C MET A 260 -15.33 -6.95 1.28
N ALA A 261 -14.91 -6.42 2.43
CA ALA A 261 -15.61 -6.58 3.71
C ALA A 261 -16.99 -5.90 3.71
N LEU A 262 -17.17 -4.82 2.93
CA LEU A 262 -18.45 -4.11 2.86
C LEU A 262 -19.36 -4.74 1.81
N ARG A 263 -20.47 -5.34 2.27
CA ARG A 263 -21.47 -6.02 1.41
C ARG A 263 -21.96 -5.16 0.23
N GLY A 264 -22.15 -3.86 0.47
CA GLY A 264 -22.62 -2.92 -0.55
C GLY A 264 -21.60 -2.66 -1.67
N ILE A 265 -20.30 -2.68 -1.37
CA ILE A 265 -19.24 -2.51 -2.38
C ILE A 265 -19.11 -3.80 -3.20
N ARG A 266 -19.09 -4.96 -2.54
CA ARG A 266 -19.02 -6.27 -3.21
C ARG A 266 -20.15 -6.47 -4.21
N ARG A 267 -21.39 -6.14 -3.85
CA ARG A 267 -22.57 -6.30 -4.74
C ARG A 267 -22.52 -5.37 -5.94
N ARG A 268 -22.08 -4.12 -5.78
CA ARG A 268 -22.06 -3.10 -6.85
C ARG A 268 -21.08 -3.42 -7.97
N ARG A 269 -20.02 -4.19 -7.70
CA ARG A 269 -18.91 -4.41 -8.65
C ARG A 269 -19.06 -5.60 -9.59
N GLY A 270 -20.04 -6.46 -9.37
CA GLY A 270 -20.34 -7.57 -10.30
C GLY A 270 -19.23 -8.61 -10.49
N PHE A 271 -18.22 -8.65 -9.62
CA PHE A 271 -17.22 -9.73 -9.62
C PHE A 271 -17.83 -11.04 -9.12
N ASP A 272 -17.37 -12.17 -9.65
CA ASP A 272 -17.85 -13.49 -9.20
C ASP A 272 -17.43 -13.76 -7.74
N ARG A 273 -16.23 -13.28 -7.37
CA ARG A 273 -15.62 -13.43 -6.05
C ARG A 273 -14.99 -12.13 -5.56
N GLY A 274 -15.07 -11.89 -4.25
CA GLY A 274 -14.35 -10.81 -3.56
C GLY A 274 -13.61 -11.40 -2.37
N PHE A 275 -12.34 -11.04 -2.22
CA PHE A 275 -11.45 -11.54 -1.17
C PHE A 275 -10.98 -10.38 -0.30
N VAL A 276 -11.17 -10.51 1.01
CA VAL A 276 -10.85 -9.47 2.00
C VAL A 276 -9.39 -9.63 2.43
N LEU A 277 -8.48 -9.05 1.65
CA LEU A 277 -7.06 -8.94 1.98
C LEU A 277 -6.63 -7.51 1.70
N SER A 278 -5.92 -6.91 2.66
CA SER A 278 -5.44 -5.53 2.58
C SER A 278 -4.00 -5.47 3.05
N ASP A 279 -3.24 -4.55 2.45
CA ASP A 279 -1.88 -4.22 2.89
C ASP A 279 -1.85 -3.03 3.86
N HIS A 280 -3.01 -2.63 4.37
CA HIS A 280 -3.19 -1.59 5.38
C HIS A 280 -3.71 -2.18 6.70
N ALA A 281 -3.51 -1.45 7.78
CA ALA A 281 -4.03 -1.78 9.11
C ALA A 281 -5.56 -1.70 9.13
N ASP A 282 -6.21 -2.73 9.68
CA ASP A 282 -7.63 -2.68 10.05
C ASP A 282 -7.85 -1.89 11.34
N TRP A 283 -9.10 -1.78 11.76
CA TRP A 283 -9.46 -1.08 12.99
C TRP A 283 -8.71 -1.57 14.24
N PRO A 284 -8.66 -2.88 14.57
CA PRO A 284 -7.82 -3.38 15.65
C PRO A 284 -6.34 -3.00 15.51
N ALA A 285 -5.76 -3.16 14.31
CA ALA A 285 -4.35 -2.87 14.08
C ALA A 285 -4.02 -1.37 14.18
N LEU A 286 -4.89 -0.49 13.67
CA LEU A 286 -4.75 0.96 13.79
C LEU A 286 -4.68 1.37 15.27
N ASN A 287 -5.62 0.88 16.08
CA ASN A 287 -5.65 1.15 17.53
C ASN A 287 -4.42 0.57 18.26
N ALA A 288 -3.98 -0.63 17.89
CA ALA A 288 -2.80 -1.27 18.47
C ALA A 288 -1.52 -0.48 18.18
N ALA A 289 -1.29 -0.12 16.90
CA ALA A 289 -0.13 0.65 16.48
C ALA A 289 -0.07 2.00 17.19
N ILE A 290 -1.18 2.75 17.23
CA ILE A 290 -1.27 4.04 17.93
C ILE A 290 -0.92 3.88 19.42
N LYS A 291 -1.50 2.88 20.10
CA LYS A 291 -1.22 2.62 21.51
C LYS A 291 0.26 2.31 21.76
N GLU A 292 0.89 1.54 20.87
CA GLU A 292 2.30 1.18 20.99
C GLU A 292 3.24 2.38 20.82
N THR A 293 2.83 3.43 20.11
CA THR A 293 3.63 4.67 20.01
C THR A 293 3.75 5.40 21.34
N GLY A 294 2.76 5.28 22.23
CA GLY A 294 2.67 6.10 23.44
C GLY A 294 2.50 7.60 23.17
N ALA A 295 2.19 8.01 21.93
CA ALA A 295 1.94 9.39 21.59
C ALA A 295 0.59 9.86 22.16
N GLU A 296 0.57 11.10 22.64
CA GLU A 296 -0.67 11.76 23.10
C GLU A 296 -1.38 12.50 21.96
N ASN A 297 -0.62 12.96 20.96
CA ASN A 297 -1.13 13.71 19.82
C ASN A 297 -1.18 12.81 18.57
N ILE A 298 -2.37 12.63 18.03
CA ILE A 298 -2.60 11.80 16.84
C ILE A 298 -3.14 12.67 15.72
N TYR A 299 -2.60 12.49 14.52
CA TYR A 299 -3.03 13.18 13.31
C TYR A 299 -3.48 12.14 12.31
N VAL A 300 -4.78 11.98 12.15
CA VAL A 300 -5.32 10.99 11.21
C VAL A 300 -5.46 11.59 9.82
N THR A 301 -5.02 10.83 8.83
CA THR A 301 -5.05 11.17 7.41
C THR A 301 -5.70 10.04 6.65
N HIS A 302 -6.30 10.34 5.50
CA HIS A 302 -6.79 9.36 4.53
C HIS A 302 -7.88 8.39 5.04
N GLY A 303 -8.80 7.95 4.18
CA GLY A 303 -9.87 7.01 4.56
C GLY A 303 -10.95 7.60 5.48
N TYR A 304 -11.37 6.85 6.51
CA TYR A 304 -12.51 7.21 7.38
C TYR A 304 -12.12 8.14 8.55
N THR A 305 -11.51 9.28 8.21
CA THR A 305 -10.91 10.18 9.19
C THR A 305 -11.90 10.71 10.23
N ASP A 306 -13.14 11.05 9.86
CA ASP A 306 -14.11 11.64 10.79
C ASP A 306 -14.48 10.68 11.93
N ILE A 307 -14.81 9.43 11.58
CA ILE A 307 -15.23 8.41 12.54
C ILE A 307 -14.05 8.00 13.42
N PHE A 308 -12.89 7.77 12.81
CA PHE A 308 -11.71 7.34 13.56
C PHE A 308 -11.18 8.44 14.47
N ASN A 309 -11.18 9.71 14.01
CA ASN A 309 -10.80 10.85 14.83
C ASN A 309 -11.69 11.00 16.07
N ASN A 310 -13.01 10.88 15.91
CA ASN A 310 -13.94 10.98 17.04
C ASN A 310 -13.69 9.85 18.04
N TRP A 311 -13.52 8.62 17.56
CA TRP A 311 -13.18 7.48 18.40
C TRP A 311 -11.89 7.71 19.20
N LEU A 312 -10.81 8.17 18.57
CA LEU A 312 -9.55 8.42 19.26
C LEU A 312 -9.68 9.49 20.34
N ASN A 313 -10.45 10.55 20.09
CA ASN A 313 -10.74 11.57 21.11
C ASN A 313 -11.55 10.98 22.28
N GLU A 314 -12.51 10.09 22.03
CA GLU A 314 -13.24 9.36 23.09
C GLU A 314 -12.33 8.43 23.90
N GLN A 315 -11.28 7.86 23.27
CA GLN A 315 -10.26 7.06 23.96
C GLN A 315 -9.24 7.91 24.74
N GLY A 316 -9.34 9.25 24.68
CA GLY A 316 -8.50 10.17 25.44
C GLY A 316 -7.25 10.69 24.71
N TYR A 317 -7.11 10.44 23.41
CA TYR A 317 -6.04 11.05 22.60
C TYR A 317 -6.40 12.48 22.19
N ASN A 318 -5.40 13.34 22.00
CA ASN A 318 -5.58 14.60 21.28
C ASN A 318 -5.51 14.32 19.77
N SER A 319 -6.64 13.91 19.18
CA SER A 319 -6.69 13.53 17.77
C SER A 319 -7.23 14.67 16.90
N ASN A 320 -6.55 14.92 15.77
CA ASN A 320 -6.96 15.90 14.77
C ASN A 320 -6.92 15.31 13.35
N ILE A 321 -7.82 15.76 12.49
CA ILE A 321 -7.86 15.37 11.08
C ILE A 321 -6.90 16.24 10.28
N VAL A 322 -6.12 15.59 9.41
CA VAL A 322 -5.25 16.25 8.46
C VAL A 322 -5.73 15.91 7.04
N LYS A 323 -6.09 16.94 6.28
CA LYS A 323 -6.47 16.78 4.88
C LYS A 323 -5.24 16.55 4.01
N THR A 324 -5.28 15.50 3.20
CA THR A 324 -4.18 15.07 2.33
C THR A 324 -4.69 14.68 0.94
N ASP A 325 -3.82 14.70 -0.07
CA ASP A 325 -4.10 14.19 -1.43
C ASP A 325 -3.75 12.70 -1.59
N PHE A 326 -3.48 11.98 -0.49
CA PHE A 326 -3.30 10.52 -0.50
C PHE A 326 -4.60 9.83 -0.87
N THR A 327 -4.50 8.69 -1.53
CA THR A 327 -5.65 7.90 -2.01
C THR A 327 -5.62 6.46 -1.53
N GLY A 328 -4.48 5.92 -1.08
CA GLY A 328 -4.34 4.58 -0.51
C GLY A 328 -5.02 3.51 -1.38
N ASP A 329 -5.63 2.51 -0.74
CA ASP A 329 -6.43 1.49 -1.42
C ASP A 329 -7.74 2.04 -2.06
N GLU A 330 -8.13 3.31 -1.85
CA GLU A 330 -9.30 3.90 -2.54
C GLU A 330 -9.05 4.13 -4.04
N ALA A 331 -7.79 4.30 -4.46
CA ALA A 331 -7.43 4.30 -5.88
C ALA A 331 -7.68 2.95 -6.56
N GLU A 332 -7.87 1.86 -5.79
CA GLU A 332 -8.31 0.57 -6.30
C GLU A 332 -9.82 0.54 -6.61
N LEU A 333 -10.55 1.59 -6.24
CA LEU A 333 -11.93 1.77 -6.62
C LEU A 333 -11.96 2.37 -8.04
N PRO A 334 -12.49 1.68 -9.09
CA PRO A 334 -12.80 2.36 -10.34
C PRO A 334 -13.66 3.59 -10.04
N GLU A 335 -13.38 4.69 -10.73
CA GLU A 335 -14.16 5.93 -10.64
C GLU A 335 -15.65 5.58 -10.72
N GLU A 336 -16.44 6.11 -9.79
CA GLU A 336 -17.88 6.15 -9.98
C GLU A 336 -18.11 6.96 -11.26
N GLU A 337 -18.76 6.38 -12.28
CA GLU A 337 -19.51 7.21 -13.20
C GLU A 337 -20.47 7.99 -12.30
N SER A 338 -20.20 9.28 -12.10
CA SER A 338 -21.12 10.18 -11.46
C SER A 338 -22.42 10.05 -12.24
N ALA A 339 -23.42 9.40 -11.63
CA ALA A 339 -24.78 9.42 -12.14
C ALA A 339 -25.27 10.87 -11.99
N GLU A 340 -25.01 11.69 -13.02
CA GLU A 340 -25.78 12.90 -13.28
C GLU A 340 -27.18 12.53 -13.79
#